data_AF-V4JBR8-F1
#
_entry.id   AF-V4JBR8-F1
#
_cell.length_a   1.000
_cell.length_b   1.000
_cell.length_c   1.000
_cell.angle_alpha   90.00
_cell.angle_beta   90.00
_cell.angle_gamma   90.00
#
_symmetry.space_group_name_H-M   'P 1'
#
loop_
_entity.id
_entity.type
_entity.pdbx_description
1 polymer ?
#
loop_
_entity_poly.entity_id
_entity_poly.type
_entity_poly.pdbx_seq_one_letter_code
_entity_poly.pdbx_strand_id
1 'polypeptide(L)'
;MTIPTRQIRALYDDNTIRVYQNYNNAVADSALINGTFVSPPFKMERMTWIKPSFLWMMCRSGWGQKDNGQNRILALNISREGFEWALNSSLLSHQATEFKHKEAWLKIKRPHLFVFNGTLNGT
;
A
#
# COMPACT_ATOMS: atom_id res chain seq x y z
N MET A 1 17.19 -11.13 -21.37
CA MET A 1 16.05 -11.48 -20.48
C MET A 1 14.92 -10.52 -20.75
N THR A 2 13.70 -11.00 -20.98
CA THR A 2 12.52 -10.15 -21.18
C THR A 2 11.91 -9.80 -19.82
N ILE A 3 11.72 -8.50 -19.56
CA ILE A 3 11.08 -8.04 -18.32
C ILE A 3 9.57 -8.28 -18.45
N PRO A 4 8.94 -9.00 -17.50
CA PRO A 4 7.50 -9.23 -17.55
C PRO A 4 6.69 -7.94 -17.44
N THR A 5 5.61 -7.86 -18.22
CA THR A 5 4.64 -6.77 -18.13
C THR A 5 3.98 -6.75 -16.74
N ARG A 6 3.89 -5.57 -16.11
CA ARG A 6 3.34 -5.36 -14.75
C ARG A 6 4.10 -6.07 -13.62
N GLN A 7 5.41 -6.31 -13.79
CA GLN A 7 6.26 -6.80 -12.71
C GLN A 7 6.22 -5.87 -11.48
N ILE A 8 5.97 -6.43 -10.31
CA ILE A 8 6.14 -5.76 -9.02
C ILE A 8 7.53 -6.11 -8.48
N ARG A 9 8.29 -5.08 -8.08
CA ARG A 9 9.62 -5.25 -7.47
C ARG A 9 9.53 -4.91 -5.98
N ALA A 10 9.94 -5.86 -5.15
CA ALA A 10 9.89 -5.77 -3.70
C ALA A 10 10.99 -6.63 -3.08
N LEU A 11 11.30 -6.41 -1.80
CA LEU A 11 12.01 -7.39 -0.99
C LEU A 11 11.00 -8.46 -0.55
N TYR A 12 11.28 -9.73 -0.76
CA TYR A 12 10.39 -10.83 -0.41
C TYR A 12 11.18 -12.11 -0.07
N ASP A 13 10.51 -13.03 0.60
CA ASP A 13 11.00 -14.38 0.87
C ASP A 13 9.88 -15.42 0.59
N ASP A 14 10.05 -16.63 1.11
CA ASP A 14 9.10 -17.73 0.91
C ASP A 14 7.73 -17.50 1.56
N ASN A 15 7.60 -16.56 2.47
CA ASN A 15 6.38 -16.36 3.26
C ASN A 15 5.86 -14.93 3.19
N THR A 16 6.74 -13.96 2.97
CA THR A 16 6.43 -12.54 3.12
C THR A 16 6.91 -11.69 1.96
N ILE A 17 6.24 -10.55 1.80
CA ILE A 17 6.67 -9.45 0.94
C ILE A 17 6.69 -8.16 1.75
N ARG A 18 7.75 -7.37 1.57
CA ARG A 18 7.92 -6.09 2.26
C ARG A 18 7.26 -4.98 1.48
N VAL A 19 6.49 -4.18 2.20
CA VAL A 19 5.87 -2.96 1.69
C VAL A 19 6.13 -1.81 2.64
N TYR A 20 6.03 -0.59 2.15
CA TYR A 20 6.33 0.61 2.90
C TYR A 20 5.10 1.52 2.96
N GLN A 21 4.81 2.02 4.16
CA GLN A 21 3.72 2.95 4.41
C GLN A 21 4.15 4.02 5.40
N ASN A 22 3.53 5.19 5.28
CA ASN A 22 3.78 6.33 6.15
C ASN A 22 2.61 6.58 7.11
N TYR A 23 2.96 6.96 8.33
CA TYR A 23 2.04 7.17 9.43
C TYR A 23 2.51 8.34 10.31
N ASN A 24 1.61 8.81 11.16
CA ASN A 24 1.97 9.72 12.25
C ASN A 24 2.66 8.94 13.39
N ASN A 25 3.22 9.68 14.34
CA ASN A 25 3.89 9.10 15.51
C ASN A 25 2.98 8.14 16.29
N ALA A 26 1.74 8.53 16.61
CA ALA A 26 0.85 7.70 17.44
C ALA A 26 0.58 6.32 16.83
N VAL A 27 0.30 6.26 15.52
CA VAL A 27 0.08 4.98 14.81
C VAL A 27 1.38 4.19 14.70
N ALA A 28 2.51 4.85 14.42
CA ALA A 28 3.80 4.18 14.31
C ALA A 28 4.23 3.56 15.65
N ASP A 29 4.12 4.32 16.74
CA ASP A 29 4.52 3.86 18.06
C ASP A 29 3.60 2.74 18.55
N SER A 30 2.28 2.86 18.34
CA SER A 30 1.32 1.78 18.64
C SER A 30 1.65 0.49 17.86
N ALA A 31 1.97 0.60 16.57
CA ALA A 31 2.30 -0.56 15.75
C ALA A 31 3.61 -1.24 16.17
N LEU A 32 4.62 -0.46 16.57
CA LEU A 32 5.89 -0.99 17.07
C LEU A 32 5.73 -1.71 18.40
N ILE A 33 4.92 -1.16 19.32
CA ILE A 33 4.65 -1.78 20.63
C ILE A 33 3.89 -3.10 20.48
N ASN A 34 2.87 -3.12 19.62
CA ASN A 34 1.99 -4.29 19.49
C ASN A 34 2.47 -5.31 18.44
N GLY A 35 3.47 -4.96 17.63
CA GLY A 35 3.88 -5.76 16.47
C GLY A 35 2.81 -5.86 15.37
N THR A 36 1.72 -5.10 15.49
CA THR A 36 0.59 -5.07 14.55
C THR A 36 -0.19 -3.76 14.70
N PHE A 37 -1.04 -3.44 13.73
CA PHE A 37 -1.89 -2.25 13.81
C PHE A 37 -3.10 -2.48 14.72
N VAL A 38 -3.29 -1.60 15.70
CA VAL A 38 -4.42 -1.63 16.63
C VAL A 38 -5.25 -0.36 16.48
N SER A 39 -6.57 -0.54 16.52
CA SER A 39 -7.55 0.55 16.49
C SER A 39 -8.10 0.81 17.89
N PRO A 40 -8.13 2.06 18.39
CA PRO A 40 -7.34 3.22 17.93
C PRO A 40 -5.84 3.07 18.28
N PRO A 41 -4.92 3.80 17.61
CA PRO A 41 -5.14 4.97 16.73
C PRO A 41 -5.23 4.65 15.23
N PHE A 42 -5.03 3.40 14.81
CA PHE A 42 -5.13 3.04 13.40
C PHE A 42 -6.59 2.92 12.94
N LYS A 43 -6.94 3.52 11.79
CA LYS A 43 -8.29 3.42 11.20
C LYS A 43 -8.36 2.22 10.25
N MET A 44 -9.22 1.24 10.53
CA MET A 44 -9.33 0.01 9.74
C MET A 44 -10.00 0.24 8.38
N GLU A 45 -10.88 1.23 8.27
CA GLU A 45 -11.70 1.50 7.08
C GLU A 45 -10.98 2.40 6.06
N ARG A 46 -9.71 2.74 6.31
CA ARG A 46 -8.96 3.64 5.42
C ARG A 46 -8.65 2.95 4.09
N MET A 47 -8.80 3.70 3.01
CA MET A 47 -8.17 3.35 1.76
C MET A 47 -6.65 3.35 1.94
N THR A 48 -5.98 2.29 1.47
CA THR A 48 -4.55 2.12 1.67
C THR A 48 -3.81 1.95 0.35
N TRP A 49 -2.74 2.74 0.22
CA TRP A 49 -1.78 2.65 -0.88
C TRP A 49 -0.58 1.81 -0.43
N ILE A 50 -0.34 0.69 -1.11
CA ILE A 50 0.81 -0.18 -0.84
C ILE A 50 1.98 0.25 -1.73
N LYS A 51 3.18 0.43 -1.15
CA LYS A 51 4.41 0.74 -1.90
C LYS A 51 5.46 -0.34 -1.67
N PRO A 52 5.67 -1.27 -2.62
CA PRO A 52 6.66 -2.33 -2.46
C PRO A 52 8.13 -1.86 -2.59
N SER A 53 8.35 -0.67 -3.15
CA SER A 53 9.68 -0.07 -3.34
C SER A 53 10.00 0.97 -2.27
N PHE A 54 11.14 0.81 -1.60
CA PHE A 54 11.67 1.75 -0.62
C PHE A 54 11.90 3.13 -1.24
N LEU A 55 12.63 3.21 -2.35
CA LEU A 55 12.97 4.49 -2.99
C LEU A 55 11.73 5.22 -3.49
N TRP A 56 10.73 4.49 -3.99
CA TRP A 56 9.45 5.09 -4.35
C TRP A 56 8.75 5.70 -3.14
N MET A 57 8.73 4.99 -2.00
CA MET A 57 8.18 5.52 -0.76
C MET A 57 8.92 6.78 -0.29
N MET A 58 10.25 6.75 -0.25
CA MET A 58 11.07 7.88 0.21
C MET A 58 10.88 9.11 -0.69
N CYS A 59 10.92 8.93 -2.01
CA CYS A 59 10.66 10.00 -2.96
C CYS A 59 9.26 10.60 -2.76
N ARG A 60 8.22 9.75 -2.64
CA ARG A 60 6.83 10.20 -2.54
C ARG A 60 6.49 10.91 -1.23
N SER A 61 7.20 10.59 -0.15
CA SER A 61 7.05 11.22 1.17
C SER A 61 7.98 12.42 1.40
N GLY A 62 8.84 12.77 0.43
CA GLY A 62 9.89 13.76 0.66
C GLY A 62 10.79 13.35 1.83
N TRP A 63 11.21 12.08 1.85
CA TRP A 63 12.01 11.48 2.93
C TRP A 63 11.38 11.59 4.32
N GLY A 64 10.05 11.57 4.40
CA GLY A 64 9.31 11.71 5.66
C GLY A 64 9.14 13.15 6.13
N GLN A 65 9.50 14.14 5.31
CA GLN A 65 9.43 15.56 5.68
C GLN A 65 8.24 16.29 5.06
N LYS A 66 7.49 15.65 4.15
CA LYS A 66 6.41 16.32 3.39
C LYS A 66 5.15 16.62 4.23
N ASP A 67 4.86 15.80 5.23
CA ASP A 67 3.65 15.93 6.06
C ASP A 67 3.94 15.42 7.48
N ASN A 68 3.75 16.28 8.48
CA ASN A 68 3.96 15.96 9.90
C ASN A 68 3.04 14.82 10.38
N GLY A 69 1.88 14.62 9.74
CA GLY A 69 0.98 13.50 9.99
C GLY A 69 1.40 12.18 9.31
N GLN A 70 2.48 12.18 8.53
CA GLN A 70 2.98 11.04 7.76
C GLN A 70 4.53 10.99 7.75
N ASN A 71 5.14 11.38 8.87
CA ASN A 71 6.57 11.55 9.02
C ASN A 71 7.32 10.23 9.33
N ARG A 72 6.62 9.19 9.79
CA ARG A 72 7.21 7.88 10.13
C ARG A 72 6.93 6.88 9.02
N ILE A 73 7.99 6.31 8.44
CA ILE A 73 7.89 5.29 7.39
C ILE A 73 8.14 3.93 8.03
N LEU A 74 7.16 3.03 7.94
CA LEU A 74 7.26 1.66 8.43
C LEU A 74 7.52 0.71 7.26
N ALA A 75 8.46 -0.21 7.47
CA ALA A 75 8.64 -1.39 6.65
C ALA A 75 7.77 -2.51 7.21
N LEU A 76 6.77 -2.93 6.44
CA LEU A 76 5.78 -3.93 6.83
C LEU A 76 6.03 -5.21 6.05
N ASN A 77 6.28 -6.31 6.74
CA ASN A 77 6.26 -7.63 6.13
C ASN A 77 4.83 -8.16 6.22
N ILE A 78 4.21 -8.41 5.08
CA ILE A 78 2.88 -9.04 4.98
C ILE A 78 3.01 -10.41 4.34
N SER A 79 2.10 -11.32 4.64
CA SER A 79 2.10 -12.64 4.01
C SER A 79 1.94 -12.50 2.49
N ARG A 80 2.57 -13.40 1.72
CA ARG A 80 2.39 -13.43 0.26
C ARG A 80 0.94 -13.65 -0.12
N GLU A 81 0.27 -14.58 0.56
CA GLU A 81 -1.17 -14.83 0.38
C GLU A 81 -2.00 -13.55 0.61
N GLY A 82 -1.71 -12.82 1.70
CA GLY A 82 -2.40 -11.56 1.99
C GLY A 82 -2.14 -10.50 0.90
N PHE A 83 -0.94 -10.46 0.35
CA PHE A 83 -0.61 -9.55 -0.76
C PHE A 83 -1.30 -9.95 -2.08
N GLU A 84 -1.33 -11.23 -2.42
CA GLU A 84 -2.04 -11.74 -3.59
C GLU A 84 -3.55 -11.53 -3.48
N TRP A 85 -4.11 -11.78 -2.30
CA TRP A 85 -5.50 -11.45 -2.01
C TRP A 85 -5.78 -9.96 -2.18
N ALA A 86 -4.88 -9.09 -1.71
CA ALA A 86 -4.98 -7.64 -1.87
C ALA A 86 -4.96 -7.23 -3.35
N LEU A 87 -4.08 -7.84 -4.17
CA LEU A 87 -4.01 -7.61 -5.61
C LEU A 87 -5.29 -8.06 -6.32
N ASN A 88 -5.79 -9.26 -6.01
CA ASN A 88 -7.05 -9.78 -6.55
C ASN A 88 -8.28 -8.97 -6.12
N SER A 89 -8.16 -8.30 -4.98
CA SER A 89 -9.19 -7.41 -4.45
C SER A 89 -8.94 -5.94 -4.81
N SER A 90 -8.01 -5.63 -5.73
CA SER A 90 -7.65 -4.27 -6.13
C SER A 90 -8.21 -3.87 -7.49
N LEU A 91 -8.26 -2.56 -7.74
CA LEU A 91 -8.58 -2.00 -9.05
C LEU A 91 -7.43 -1.10 -9.51
N LEU A 92 -7.08 -1.19 -10.80
CA LEU A 92 -6.08 -0.29 -11.38
C LEU A 92 -6.68 1.11 -11.50
N SER A 93 -5.90 2.13 -11.14
CA SER A 93 -6.39 3.53 -11.11
C SER A 93 -6.92 4.03 -12.46
N HIS A 94 -6.42 3.53 -13.60
CA HIS A 94 -6.96 3.90 -14.91
C HIS A 94 -8.34 3.30 -15.16
N GLN A 95 -8.57 2.04 -14.77
CA GLN A 95 -9.89 1.41 -14.86
C GLN A 95 -10.90 2.10 -13.94
N ALA A 96 -10.44 2.65 -12.81
CA ALA A 96 -11.30 3.43 -11.92
C ALA A 96 -11.91 4.66 -12.61
N THR A 97 -11.29 5.20 -13.66
CA THR A 97 -11.83 6.35 -14.41
C THR A 97 -13.00 5.98 -15.33
N GLU A 98 -13.20 4.70 -15.63
CA GLU A 98 -14.32 4.20 -16.43
C GLU A 98 -15.64 4.22 -15.65
N PHE A 99 -15.58 4.37 -14.31
CA PHE A 99 -16.75 4.43 -13.45
C PHE A 99 -17.17 5.87 -13.17
N LYS A 100 -18.34 6.28 -13.68
CA LYS A 100 -18.91 7.63 -13.51
C LYS A 100 -19.25 7.99 -12.06
N HIS A 101 -19.52 6.99 -11.21
CA HIS A 101 -19.93 7.19 -9.83
C HIS A 101 -19.10 6.32 -8.89
N LYS A 102 -18.68 6.91 -7.75
CA LYS A 102 -17.92 6.22 -6.70
C LYS A 102 -18.63 4.92 -6.26
N GLU A 103 -19.96 4.94 -6.16
CA GLU A 103 -20.79 3.79 -5.78
C GLU A 103 -20.70 2.60 -6.75
N ALA A 104 -20.44 2.83 -8.04
CA ALA A 104 -20.39 1.78 -9.04
C ALA A 104 -19.16 0.88 -8.89
N TRP A 105 -17.99 1.45 -8.58
CA TRP A 105 -16.80 0.64 -8.28
C TRP A 105 -16.75 0.19 -6.81
N LEU A 106 -17.43 0.89 -5.88
CA LEU A 106 -17.65 0.40 -4.51
C LEU A 106 -18.42 -0.94 -4.47
N LYS A 107 -19.26 -1.23 -5.48
CA LYS A 107 -19.94 -2.54 -5.61
C LYS A 107 -19.01 -3.66 -6.11
N ILE A 108 -17.96 -3.32 -6.84
CA ILE A 108 -16.88 -4.24 -7.26
C ILE A 108 -15.87 -4.43 -6.11
N LYS A 109 -15.82 -3.46 -5.20
CA LYS A 109 -15.03 -3.46 -3.97
C LYS A 109 -15.46 -4.60 -3.05
N ARG A 110 -14.72 -5.72 -3.06
CA ARG A 110 -14.64 -6.56 -1.86
C ARG A 110 -14.19 -5.65 -0.69
N PRO A 111 -14.67 -5.84 0.55
CA PRO A 111 -14.61 -4.86 1.64
C PRO A 111 -13.23 -4.27 2.03
N HIS A 112 -12.14 -4.66 1.37
CA HIS A 112 -10.77 -4.23 1.64
C HIS A 112 -9.97 -3.90 0.36
N LEU A 113 -10.55 -3.11 -0.54
CA LEU A 113 -9.86 -2.77 -1.80
C LEU A 113 -8.64 -1.88 -1.56
N PHE A 114 -7.50 -2.40 -1.96
CA PHE A 114 -6.24 -1.67 -2.09
C PHE A 114 -6.23 -0.98 -3.46
N VAL A 115 -5.69 0.22 -3.52
CA VAL A 115 -5.44 0.88 -4.81
C VAL A 115 -3.96 0.73 -5.13
N PHE A 116 -3.65 -0.04 -6.17
CA PHE A 116 -2.31 -0.16 -6.71
C PHE A 116 -2.11 0.90 -7.80
N ASN A 117 -1.32 1.93 -7.51
CA ASN A 117 -0.74 2.77 -8.55
C ASN A 117 0.48 2.05 -9.16
N GLY A 118 0.22 1.01 -9.94
CA GLY A 118 1.21 0.35 -10.77
C GLY A 118 1.29 1.01 -12.15
N THR A 119 2.01 2.12 -12.25
CA THR A 119 2.56 2.58 -13.54
C THR A 119 4.05 2.78 -13.35
N LEU A 120 4.82 1.73 -13.64
CA LEU A 120 6.25 1.87 -13.93
C LEU A 120 6.36 2.16 -15.42
N ASN A 121 6.29 3.45 -15.77
CA ASN A 121 6.76 3.97 -17.06
C ASN A 121 7.82 5.04 -16.76
N GLY A 122 9.07 4.78 -17.18
CA GLY A 122 10.23 5.69 -17.09
C GLY A 122 10.81 5.79 -15.67
N THR A 123 12.07 5.51 -15.38
CA THR A 123 13.35 5.55 -16.13
C THR A 123 14.32 4.59 -15.46
#